data_AF-A0A7G5C155-F1
#
_entry.id   AF-A0A7G5C155-F1
#
_cell.length_a   1.000
_cell.length_b   1.000
_cell.length_c   1.000
_cell.angle_alpha   90.00
_cell.angle_beta   90.00
_cell.angle_gamma   90.00
#
_symmetry.space_group_name_H-M   'P 1'
#
loop_
_entity.id
_entity.type
_entity.pdbx_description
1 polymer ?
#
loop_
_entity_poly.entity_id
_entity_poly.type
_entity_poly.pdbx_seq_one_letter_code
_entity_poly.pdbx_strand_id
1 'polypeptide(L)'
;MYCSNCGEKLIASAISCPTCGFEVRPVPPMPEAKEAPVSSEEQRPSLTVQRDSYSYGLSNQSKKLILVALGAIAIVYLIFKFAGGDGSQATPEKTVKGFMNAVKQEDAKKMVSYMSISTLDLPEGDGMDSFIEMLERRFEDRIINLRDYDIKDVDIDEQTATVDYELEYTYDDEKFTEDNSFDLVKIKGKWFISGGLDF
;
A
#
# COMPACT_ATOMS: atom_id res chain seq x y z
N MET A 1 -2.42 28.78 6.17
CA MET A 1 -1.08 28.73 6.82
C MET A 1 -0.42 27.41 6.44
N TYR A 2 0.91 27.30 6.46
CA TYR A 2 1.62 26.06 6.15
C TYR A 2 2.31 25.51 7.41
N CYS A 3 2.47 24.19 7.51
CA CYS A 3 3.16 23.55 8.63
C CYS A 3 4.65 23.90 8.60
N SER A 4 5.19 24.41 9.70
CA SER A 4 6.62 24.75 9.84
C SER A 4 7.54 23.54 9.85
N ASN A 5 7.01 22.34 10.06
CA ASN A 5 7.79 21.10 10.09
C ASN A 5 7.84 20.38 8.73
N CYS A 6 6.72 20.31 8.00
CA CYS A 6 6.65 19.53 6.75
C CYS A 6 6.16 20.30 5.52
N GLY A 7 5.77 21.57 5.64
CA GLY A 7 5.33 22.40 4.52
C GLY A 7 3.88 22.16 4.05
N GLU A 8 3.13 21.28 4.69
CA GLU A 8 1.72 20.99 4.33
C GLU A 8 0.80 22.20 4.54
N LYS A 9 -0.22 22.37 3.68
CA LYS A 9 -1.21 23.45 3.83
C LYS A 9 -2.19 23.11 4.95
N LEU A 10 -2.23 23.94 5.98
CA LEU A 10 -3.09 23.77 7.16
C LEU A 10 -4.41 24.55 6.99
N ILE A 11 -5.49 23.93 7.47
CA ILE A 11 -6.78 24.58 7.68
C ILE A 11 -6.69 25.55 8.87
N ALA A 12 -7.49 26.62 8.86
CA ALA A 12 -7.39 27.72 9.83
C ALA A 12 -7.63 27.30 11.30
N SER A 13 -8.28 26.15 11.52
CA SER A 13 -8.60 25.59 12.84
C SER A 13 -7.76 24.35 13.22
N ALA A 14 -6.73 24.00 12.45
CA ALA A 14 -5.91 22.82 12.73
C ALA A 14 -5.13 23.00 14.04
N ILE A 15 -5.38 22.11 15.01
CA ILE A 15 -4.63 22.01 16.28
C ILE A 15 -3.35 21.17 16.08
N SER A 16 -3.33 20.30 15.08
CA SER A 16 -2.18 19.50 14.68
C SER A 16 -2.15 19.31 13.17
N CYS A 17 -0.95 19.12 12.62
CA CYS A 17 -0.78 18.84 11.19
C CYS A 17 -1.23 17.40 10.89
N PRO A 18 -2.16 17.18 9.94
CA PRO A 18 -2.65 15.83 9.62
C PRO A 18 -1.58 14.95 8.98
N THR A 19 -0.57 15.55 8.35
CA THR A 19 0.46 14.81 7.61
C THR A 19 1.64 14.38 8.50
N CYS A 20 2.04 15.21 9.47
CA CYS A 20 3.23 14.92 10.30
C CYS A 20 2.96 14.88 11.82
N GLY A 21 1.74 15.15 12.26
CA GLY A 21 1.36 15.13 13.67
C GLY A 21 1.90 16.29 14.51
N PHE A 22 2.62 17.25 13.91
CA PHE A 22 3.16 18.41 14.62
C PHE A 22 2.02 19.27 15.18
N GLU A 23 2.05 19.58 16.48
CA GLU A 23 1.06 20.45 17.12
C GLU A 23 1.20 21.88 16.63
N VAL A 24 0.12 22.41 16.07
CA VAL A 24 0.04 23.77 15.57
C VAL A 24 -0.96 24.48 16.47
N ARG A 25 -0.48 25.30 17.42
CA ARG A 25 -1.39 26.09 18.26
C ARG A 25 -2.09 27.11 17.36
N PRO A 26 -3.42 27.06 17.20
CA PRO A 26 -4.13 28.12 16.50
C PRO A 26 -4.07 29.37 17.38
N VAL A 27 -3.59 30.48 16.82
CA VAL A 27 -3.72 31.80 17.44
C VAL A 27 -5.18 32.21 17.24
N PRO A 28 -5.99 32.38 18.30
CA PRO A 28 -7.37 32.84 18.15
C PRO A 28 -7.38 34.27 17.57
N PRO A 29 -8.35 34.60 16.70
CA PRO A 29 -8.47 35.95 16.16
C PRO A 29 -8.89 36.93 17.27
N MET A 30 -8.01 37.88 17.53
CA MET A 30 -8.21 38.98 18.46
C MET A 30 -9.06 40.09 17.81
N PRO A 31 -10.15 40.57 18.44
CA PRO A 31 -10.71 41.87 18.14
C PRO A 31 -9.92 42.97 18.89
N GLU A 32 -9.65 44.03 18.15
CA GLU A 32 -9.04 45.29 18.56
C GLU A 32 -9.96 46.10 19.49
N ALA A 33 -9.52 46.43 20.72
CA ALA A 33 -10.03 47.59 21.48
C ALA A 33 -9.19 47.90 22.75
N LYS A 34 -8.59 49.10 22.73
CA LYS A 34 -8.38 50.11 23.79
C LYS A 34 -7.99 49.72 25.23
N GLU A 35 -6.86 50.32 25.63
CA GLU A 35 -6.55 51.09 26.86
C GLU A 35 -6.91 50.54 28.27
N ALA A 36 -5.89 50.64 29.14
CA ALA A 36 -5.79 50.34 30.58
C ALA A 36 -6.83 51.12 31.47
N PRO A 37 -6.91 50.97 32.84
CA PRO A 37 -5.89 50.44 33.76
C PRO A 37 -6.35 49.75 35.11
N VAL A 38 -5.34 49.32 35.90
CA VAL A 38 -5.25 49.07 37.38
C VAL A 38 -6.20 48.07 38.09
N SER A 39 -5.61 47.09 38.81
CA SER A 39 -5.66 46.92 40.29
C SER A 39 -5.48 45.45 40.78
N SER A 40 -4.67 45.30 41.84
CA SER A 40 -4.51 44.28 42.93
C SER A 40 -5.18 42.90 42.81
N GLU A 41 -4.68 41.76 43.30
CA GLU A 41 -3.92 41.49 44.54
C GLU A 41 -3.42 40.02 44.54
N GLU A 42 -2.26 39.79 45.14
CA GLU A 42 -1.89 38.69 46.05
C GLU A 42 -2.56 37.30 45.94
N GLN A 43 -1.78 36.23 45.65
CA GLN A 43 -1.30 35.25 46.65
C GLN A 43 -0.47 34.11 46.01
N ARG A 44 0.76 33.92 46.50
CA ARG A 44 1.57 32.69 46.30
C ARG A 44 0.95 31.53 47.10
N PRO A 45 1.16 30.28 46.66
CA PRO A 45 2.17 29.47 47.33
C PRO A 45 3.16 28.80 46.37
N SER A 46 4.41 28.70 46.81
CA SER A 46 5.44 27.87 46.20
C SER A 46 5.07 26.39 46.35
N LEU A 47 4.99 25.68 45.22
CA LEU A 47 5.15 24.23 45.20
C LEU A 47 6.48 23.90 44.52
N THR A 48 7.37 23.39 45.35
CA THR A 48 8.59 22.67 45.01
C THR A 48 8.24 21.58 43.98
N VAL A 49 8.67 21.75 42.74
CA VAL A 49 8.65 20.66 41.76
C VAL A 49 9.84 19.75 42.07
N GLN A 50 9.58 18.70 42.85
CA GLN A 50 10.46 17.54 42.93
C GLN A 50 10.62 16.95 41.52
N ARG A 51 11.84 17.02 40.99
CA ARG A 51 12.25 16.24 39.83
C ARG A 51 12.52 14.82 40.30
N ASP A 52 11.50 13.97 40.27
CA ASP A 52 11.74 12.54 40.32
C ASP A 52 12.24 12.08 38.95
N SER A 53 13.55 11.93 38.85
CA SER A 53 14.21 11.21 37.77
C SER A 53 13.90 9.73 37.91
N TYR A 54 12.85 9.25 37.26
CA TYR A 54 12.59 7.83 37.09
C TYR A 54 13.56 7.25 36.04
N SER A 55 14.72 6.77 36.50
CA SER A 55 15.50 5.82 35.72
C SER A 55 14.81 4.44 35.81
N TYR A 56 13.92 4.14 34.86
CA TYR A 56 13.37 2.80 34.72
C TYR A 56 14.45 1.84 34.21
N GLY A 57 15.16 1.20 35.14
CA GLY A 57 15.96 0.01 34.85
C GLY A 57 15.02 -1.16 34.55
N LEU A 58 14.85 -1.50 33.27
CA LEU A 58 14.08 -2.67 32.84
C LEU A 58 14.68 -3.96 33.41
N SER A 59 13.91 -4.66 34.25
CA SER A 59 14.29 -5.94 34.83
C SER A 59 14.52 -6.98 33.72
N ASN A 60 15.39 -7.97 34.00
CA ASN A 60 15.81 -8.96 33.00
C ASN A 60 14.68 -9.83 32.44
N GLN A 61 13.49 -9.84 33.05
CA GLN A 61 12.31 -10.51 32.49
C GLN A 61 11.58 -9.67 31.43
N SER A 62 11.54 -8.34 31.59
CA SER A 62 10.97 -7.42 30.61
C SER A 62 11.77 -7.40 29.31
N LYS A 63 13.09 -7.59 29.37
CA LYS A 63 13.95 -7.71 28.18
C LYS A 63 13.65 -8.94 27.33
N LYS A 64 13.29 -10.07 27.96
CA LYS A 64 12.90 -11.30 27.23
C LYS A 64 11.54 -11.16 26.55
N LEU A 65 10.58 -10.48 27.21
CA LEU A 65 9.26 -10.21 26.62
C LEU A 65 9.33 -9.16 25.50
N ILE A 66 10.20 -8.14 25.63
CA ILE A 66 10.45 -7.16 24.56
C ILE A 66 11.10 -7.83 23.35
N LEU A 67 12.05 -8.76 23.54
CA LEU A 67 12.67 -9.49 22.43
C LEU A 67 11.68 -10.43 21.71
N VAL A 68 10.77 -11.08 22.43
CA VAL A 68 9.72 -11.93 21.82
C VAL A 68 8.69 -11.05 21.09
N ALA A 69 8.29 -9.91 21.64
CA ALA A 69 7.38 -8.98 20.99
C ALA A 69 8.00 -8.32 19.75
N LEU A 70 9.27 -7.89 19.82
CA LEU A 70 10.01 -7.37 18.66
C LEU A 70 10.25 -8.46 17.62
N GLY A 71 10.50 -9.71 18.03
CA GLY A 71 10.60 -10.84 17.13
C GLY A 71 9.28 -11.12 16.40
N ALA A 72 8.16 -11.12 17.11
CA ALA A 72 6.84 -11.29 16.51
C ALA A 72 6.45 -10.12 15.59
N ILE A 73 6.74 -8.87 15.99
CA ILE A 73 6.52 -7.70 15.13
C ILE A 73 7.45 -7.72 13.92
N ALA A 74 8.70 -8.15 14.07
CA ALA A 74 9.62 -8.32 12.95
C ALA A 74 9.14 -9.44 12.02
N ILE A 75 8.66 -10.56 12.54
CA ILE A 75 8.10 -11.64 11.71
C ILE A 75 6.82 -11.17 11.01
N VAL A 76 5.92 -10.47 11.69
CA VAL A 76 4.70 -9.91 11.07
C VAL A 76 5.06 -8.84 10.05
N TYR A 77 6.02 -7.94 10.34
CA TYR A 77 6.54 -6.95 9.40
C TYR A 77 7.23 -7.62 8.20
N LEU A 78 7.99 -8.69 8.42
CA LEU A 78 8.62 -9.49 7.36
C LEU A 78 7.55 -10.25 6.56
N ILE A 79 6.46 -10.73 7.17
CA ILE A 79 5.31 -11.28 6.45
C ILE A 79 4.64 -10.15 5.63
N PHE A 80 4.43 -8.96 6.17
CA PHE A 80 3.91 -7.83 5.39
C PHE A 80 4.88 -7.33 4.30
N LYS A 81 6.20 -7.50 4.47
CA LYS A 81 7.24 -7.10 3.50
C LYS A 81 7.61 -8.18 2.48
N PHE A 82 7.45 -9.46 2.82
CA PHE A 82 7.85 -10.60 1.99
C PHE A 82 6.66 -11.45 1.52
N ALA A 83 5.53 -11.49 2.26
CA ALA A 83 4.24 -11.99 1.73
C ALA A 83 3.46 -10.88 1.00
N GLY A 84 3.65 -9.62 1.40
CA GLY A 84 3.33 -8.46 0.57
C GLY A 84 4.40 -8.26 -0.50
N GLY A 85 4.43 -9.17 -1.48
CA GLY A 85 5.29 -9.04 -2.66
C GLY A 85 5.21 -7.64 -3.25
N ASP A 86 6.32 -7.21 -3.86
CA ASP A 86 6.68 -5.90 -4.41
C ASP A 86 5.72 -5.37 -5.52
N GLY A 87 4.41 -5.46 -5.26
CA GLY A 87 3.27 -5.19 -6.12
C GLY A 87 2.97 -3.71 -6.27
N SER A 88 4.02 -2.89 -6.38
CA SER A 88 3.82 -1.54 -6.87
C SER A 88 3.51 -1.66 -8.34
N GLN A 89 2.27 -1.38 -8.74
CA GLN A 89 1.85 -1.11 -10.11
C GLN A 89 2.51 0.16 -10.67
N ALA A 90 3.77 0.41 -10.32
CA ALA A 90 4.51 1.65 -10.58
C ALA A 90 5.13 1.67 -11.97
N THR A 91 5.46 0.49 -12.52
CA THR A 91 5.91 0.31 -13.90
C THR A 91 5.16 -0.85 -14.54
N PRO A 92 5.05 -0.91 -15.88
CA PRO A 92 4.39 -2.02 -16.57
C PRO A 92 4.97 -3.38 -16.20
N GLU A 93 6.30 -3.50 -16.14
CA GLU A 93 6.99 -4.75 -15.81
C GLU A 93 6.67 -5.21 -14.40
N LYS A 94 6.60 -4.28 -13.44
CA LYS A 94 6.24 -4.63 -12.06
C LYS A 94 4.79 -5.09 -11.96
N THR A 95 3.89 -4.49 -12.73
CA THR A 95 2.50 -4.95 -12.83
C THR A 95 2.44 -6.37 -13.39
N VAL A 96 3.10 -6.65 -14.52
CA VAL A 96 3.12 -7.99 -15.12
C VAL A 96 3.77 -9.02 -14.21
N LYS A 97 4.92 -8.71 -13.59
CA LYS A 97 5.57 -9.60 -12.61
C LYS A 97 4.66 -9.88 -11.41
N GLY A 98 3.96 -8.85 -10.94
CA GLY A 98 2.98 -8.98 -9.87
C GLY A 98 1.82 -9.89 -10.23
N PHE A 99 1.27 -9.74 -11.43
CA PHE A 99 0.21 -10.57 -11.99
C PHE A 99 0.67 -12.02 -12.16
N MET A 100 1.79 -12.27 -12.82
CA MET A 100 2.32 -13.63 -13.03
C MET A 100 2.65 -14.33 -11.71
N ASN A 101 3.15 -13.60 -10.72
CA ASN A 101 3.35 -14.16 -9.38
C ASN A 101 2.03 -14.53 -8.70
N ALA A 102 0.95 -13.78 -8.94
CA ALA A 102 -0.38 -14.13 -8.46
C ALA A 102 -0.94 -15.37 -9.18
N VAL A 103 -0.70 -15.51 -10.50
CA VAL A 103 -1.01 -16.73 -11.26
C VAL A 103 -0.28 -17.94 -10.68
N LYS A 104 1.04 -17.84 -10.46
CA LYS A 104 1.85 -18.92 -9.84
C LYS A 104 1.39 -19.29 -8.41
N GLN A 105 0.73 -18.36 -7.72
CA GLN A 105 0.21 -18.55 -6.37
C GLN A 105 -1.27 -18.96 -6.37
N GLU A 106 -1.90 -19.09 -7.55
CA GLU A 106 -3.33 -19.37 -7.69
C GLU A 106 -4.21 -18.35 -6.92
N ASP A 107 -3.74 -17.10 -6.82
CA ASP A 107 -4.38 -16.02 -6.07
C ASP A 107 -5.22 -15.14 -7.01
N ALA A 108 -6.44 -15.61 -7.30
CA ALA A 108 -7.39 -14.95 -8.20
C ALA A 108 -7.65 -13.48 -7.82
N LYS A 109 -7.82 -13.21 -6.52
CA LYS A 109 -8.09 -11.85 -6.01
C LYS A 109 -6.92 -10.91 -6.30
N LYS A 110 -5.70 -11.40 -6.09
CA LYS A 110 -4.50 -10.63 -6.36
C LYS A 110 -4.27 -10.45 -7.86
N MET A 111 -4.59 -11.45 -8.70
CA MET A 111 -4.56 -11.29 -10.16
C MET A 111 -5.46 -10.15 -10.62
N VAL A 112 -6.73 -10.19 -10.20
CA VAL A 112 -7.72 -9.15 -10.51
C VAL A 112 -7.25 -7.76 -10.08
N SER A 113 -6.50 -7.65 -8.97
CA SER A 113 -5.98 -6.36 -8.51
C SER A 113 -4.99 -5.68 -9.47
N TYR A 114 -4.36 -6.45 -10.37
CA TYR A 114 -3.49 -5.94 -11.42
C TYR A 114 -4.23 -5.62 -12.73
N MET A 115 -5.52 -5.92 -12.81
CA MET A 115 -6.31 -5.76 -14.04
C MET A 115 -7.20 -4.51 -13.99
N SER A 116 -7.42 -3.92 -15.16
CA SER A 116 -8.37 -2.82 -15.31
C SER A 116 -9.78 -3.40 -15.47
N ILE A 117 -10.57 -3.28 -14.40
CA ILE A 117 -11.96 -3.75 -14.37
C ILE A 117 -12.81 -3.12 -15.47
N SER A 118 -12.57 -1.85 -15.80
CA SER A 118 -13.30 -1.12 -16.83
C SER A 118 -13.05 -1.62 -18.25
N THR A 119 -12.05 -2.48 -18.44
CA THR A 119 -11.70 -3.08 -19.74
C THR A 119 -11.89 -4.60 -19.74
N LEU A 120 -12.32 -5.19 -18.63
CA LEU A 120 -12.74 -6.59 -18.61
C LEU A 120 -14.10 -6.67 -19.29
N ASP A 121 -14.16 -7.39 -20.41
CA ASP A 121 -15.42 -7.71 -21.09
C ASP A 121 -16.13 -8.82 -20.30
N LEU A 122 -16.64 -8.45 -19.11
CA LEU A 122 -17.41 -9.36 -18.28
C LEU A 122 -18.80 -9.55 -18.90
N PRO A 123 -19.33 -10.79 -18.95
CA PRO A 123 -20.69 -11.03 -19.42
C PRO A 123 -21.69 -10.15 -18.68
N GLU A 124 -22.71 -9.64 -19.39
CA GLU A 124 -23.75 -8.80 -18.76
C GLU A 124 -24.41 -9.54 -17.58
N GLY A 125 -24.25 -8.98 -16.38
CA GLY A 125 -24.80 -9.54 -15.14
C GLY A 125 -23.77 -10.22 -14.23
N ASP A 126 -22.55 -10.46 -14.71
CA ASP A 126 -21.45 -11.00 -13.91
C ASP A 126 -20.64 -9.87 -13.26
N GLY A 127 -20.69 -9.83 -11.93
CA GLY A 127 -19.85 -8.95 -11.13
C GLY A 127 -18.43 -9.48 -10.98
N MET A 128 -17.57 -8.69 -10.36
CA MET A 128 -16.18 -9.06 -10.09
C MET A 128 -16.06 -10.38 -9.31
N ASP A 129 -16.99 -10.66 -8.40
CA ASP A 129 -17.00 -11.88 -7.61
C ASP A 129 -17.16 -13.12 -8.51
N SER A 130 -17.99 -13.05 -9.56
CA SER A 130 -18.18 -14.13 -10.54
C SER A 130 -16.88 -14.40 -11.33
N PHE A 131 -16.17 -13.34 -11.71
CA PHE A 131 -14.88 -13.45 -12.38
C PHE A 131 -13.80 -14.06 -11.47
N ILE A 132 -13.76 -13.67 -10.20
CA ILE A 132 -12.86 -14.27 -9.21
C ILE A 132 -13.18 -15.76 -9.03
N GLU A 133 -14.44 -16.13 -8.85
CA GLU A 133 -14.85 -17.54 -8.73
C GLU A 133 -14.49 -18.35 -9.98
N MET A 134 -14.63 -17.77 -11.18
CA MET A 134 -14.21 -18.41 -12.42
C MET A 134 -12.71 -18.69 -12.45
N LEU A 135 -11.88 -17.73 -12.03
CA LEU A 135 -10.42 -17.93 -11.92
C LEU A 135 -10.07 -18.99 -10.88
N GLU A 136 -10.71 -18.96 -9.71
CA GLU A 136 -10.51 -19.94 -8.63
C GLU A 136 -10.82 -21.37 -9.11
N ARG A 137 -11.93 -21.59 -9.82
CA ARG A 137 -12.25 -22.90 -10.41
C ARG A 137 -11.21 -23.36 -11.42
N ARG A 138 -10.66 -22.46 -12.24
CA ARG A 138 -9.64 -22.82 -13.23
C ARG A 138 -8.34 -23.29 -12.57
N PHE A 139 -7.99 -22.75 -11.40
CA PHE A 139 -6.87 -23.26 -10.61
C PHE A 139 -7.16 -24.65 -10.03
N GLU A 140 -8.37 -24.89 -9.53
CA GLU A 140 -8.76 -26.20 -9.01
C GLU A 140 -8.66 -27.32 -10.06
N ASP A 141 -9.07 -27.02 -11.30
CA ASP A 141 -9.05 -27.99 -12.39
C ASP A 141 -7.61 -28.34 -12.86
N ARG A 142 -6.59 -27.56 -12.44
CA ARG A 142 -5.16 -27.77 -12.77
C ARG A 142 -4.85 -28.04 -14.24
N ILE A 143 -5.71 -27.55 -15.13
CA ILE A 143 -5.64 -27.80 -16.58
C ILE A 143 -4.34 -27.24 -17.15
N ILE A 144 -3.92 -26.07 -16.66
CA ILE A 144 -2.69 -25.38 -17.08
C ILE A 144 -1.89 -25.06 -15.83
N ASN A 145 -0.64 -25.52 -15.76
CA ASN A 145 0.27 -25.18 -14.68
C ASN A 145 1.39 -24.29 -15.21
N LEU A 146 1.38 -23.02 -14.81
CA LEU A 146 2.44 -22.07 -15.11
C LEU A 146 3.75 -22.51 -14.45
N ARG A 147 4.79 -22.74 -15.25
CA ARG A 147 6.13 -23.10 -14.78
C ARG A 147 6.96 -21.83 -14.60
N ASP A 148 7.14 -21.09 -15.69
CA ASP A 148 7.93 -19.88 -15.69
C ASP A 148 7.46 -18.85 -16.71
N TYR A 149 8.03 -17.65 -16.63
CA TYR A 149 7.85 -16.62 -17.63
C TYR A 149 9.09 -15.73 -17.69
N ASP A 150 9.35 -15.16 -18.87
CA ASP A 150 10.43 -14.20 -19.08
C ASP A 150 9.91 -12.99 -19.86
N ILE A 151 10.10 -11.79 -19.32
CA ILE A 151 9.72 -10.55 -20.01
C ILE A 151 10.80 -10.24 -21.04
N LYS A 152 10.40 -10.15 -22.31
CA LYS A 152 11.30 -9.94 -23.45
C LYS A 152 11.46 -8.48 -23.79
N ASP A 153 10.36 -7.75 -23.88
CA ASP A 153 10.37 -6.34 -24.25
C ASP A 153 9.25 -5.56 -23.56
N VAL A 154 9.45 -4.25 -23.46
CA VAL A 154 8.51 -3.33 -22.82
C VAL A 154 8.48 -2.04 -23.61
N ASP A 155 7.38 -1.82 -24.32
CA ASP A 155 7.11 -0.56 -25.01
C ASP A 155 6.17 0.30 -24.16
N ILE A 156 6.52 1.57 -23.97
CA ILE A 156 5.76 2.49 -23.10
C ILE A 156 5.46 3.78 -23.87
N ASP A 157 4.17 4.06 -24.03
CA ASP A 157 3.67 5.31 -24.60
C ASP A 157 2.78 6.04 -23.59
N GLU A 158 3.37 6.99 -22.84
CA GLU A 158 2.73 7.85 -21.84
C GLU A 158 1.78 7.18 -20.83
N GLN A 159 0.57 6.83 -21.28
CA GLN A 159 -0.52 6.23 -20.53
C GLN A 159 -0.81 4.76 -20.89
N THR A 160 -0.15 4.22 -21.92
CA THR A 160 -0.27 2.83 -22.37
C THR A 160 1.09 2.16 -22.42
N ALA A 161 1.11 0.84 -22.34
CA ALA A 161 2.32 0.05 -22.52
C ALA A 161 1.96 -1.33 -23.06
N THR A 162 2.88 -1.94 -23.79
CA THR A 162 2.81 -3.35 -24.17
C THR A 162 4.03 -4.06 -23.58
N VAL A 163 3.78 -5.18 -22.92
CA VAL A 163 4.83 -6.01 -22.30
C VAL A 163 4.80 -7.37 -22.98
N ASP A 164 5.83 -7.65 -23.77
CA ASP A 164 6.03 -8.93 -24.43
C ASP A 164 6.72 -9.90 -23.48
N TYR A 165 6.23 -11.13 -23.42
CA TYR A 165 6.77 -12.16 -22.55
C TYR A 165 6.67 -13.55 -23.17
N GLU A 166 7.61 -14.41 -22.82
CA GLU A 166 7.57 -15.84 -23.11
C GLU A 166 7.01 -16.56 -21.90
N LEU A 167 6.06 -17.46 -22.11
CA LEU A 167 5.39 -18.25 -21.09
C LEU A 167 5.81 -19.71 -21.19
N GLU A 168 6.23 -20.32 -20.09
CA GLU A 168 6.42 -21.77 -20.01
C GLU A 168 5.32 -22.39 -19.14
N TYR A 169 4.57 -23.33 -19.69
CA TYR A 169 3.51 -24.03 -18.95
C TYR A 169 3.48 -25.52 -19.25
N THR A 170 2.75 -26.27 -18.42
CA THR A 170 2.45 -27.68 -18.68
C THR A 170 0.95 -27.91 -18.81
N TYR A 171 0.58 -28.68 -19.83
CA TYR A 171 -0.78 -29.15 -20.13
C TYR A 171 -0.69 -30.63 -20.45
N ASP A 172 -1.49 -31.47 -19.78
CA ASP A 172 -1.44 -32.95 -19.92
C ASP A 172 -0.01 -33.54 -19.78
N ASP A 173 0.73 -33.06 -18.77
CA ASP A 173 2.14 -33.38 -18.49
C ASP A 173 3.18 -33.04 -19.59
N GLU A 174 2.74 -32.49 -20.72
CA GLU A 174 3.61 -31.96 -21.77
C GLU A 174 3.98 -30.50 -21.49
N LYS A 175 5.21 -30.12 -21.89
CA LYS A 175 5.73 -28.76 -21.72
C LYS A 175 5.52 -27.94 -22.99
N PHE A 176 5.03 -26.73 -22.82
CA PHE A 176 4.80 -25.77 -23.88
C PHE A 176 5.50 -24.46 -23.56
N THR A 177 5.92 -23.76 -24.61
CA THR A 177 6.48 -22.42 -24.57
C THR A 177 5.76 -21.56 -25.59
N GLU A 178 5.32 -20.38 -25.20
CA GLU A 178 4.53 -19.49 -26.06
C GLU A 178 4.87 -18.02 -25.81
N ASP A 179 5.11 -17.27 -26.88
CA ASP A 179 5.28 -15.82 -26.83
C ASP A 179 3.90 -15.13 -26.78
N ASN A 180 3.73 -14.22 -25.85
CA ASN A 180 2.50 -13.49 -25.58
C ASN A 180 2.80 -12.03 -25.25
N SER A 181 1.75 -11.20 -25.20
CA SER A 181 1.86 -9.79 -24.85
C SER A 181 0.73 -9.37 -23.93
N PHE A 182 1.02 -8.56 -22.92
CA PHE A 182 -0.01 -7.82 -22.19
C PHE A 182 -0.04 -6.37 -22.66
N ASP A 183 -1.24 -5.87 -22.93
CA ASP A 183 -1.47 -4.44 -23.00
C ASP A 183 -1.77 -3.90 -21.60
N LEU A 184 -1.30 -2.70 -21.31
CA LEU A 184 -1.48 -2.04 -20.04
C LEU A 184 -1.93 -0.59 -20.21
N VAL A 185 -2.70 -0.13 -19.23
CA VAL A 185 -3.16 1.26 -19.11
C VAL A 185 -2.76 1.85 -17.76
N LYS A 186 -2.41 3.13 -17.76
CA LYS A 186 -2.05 3.88 -16.56
C LYS A 186 -3.27 4.65 -16.04
N ILE A 187 -3.72 4.29 -14.85
CA ILE A 187 -4.86 4.93 -14.17
C ILE A 187 -4.37 5.49 -12.84
N LYS A 188 -4.49 6.82 -12.66
CA LYS A 188 -4.09 7.55 -11.44
C LYS A 188 -2.65 7.22 -11.00
N GLY A 189 -1.73 7.11 -11.97
CA GLY A 189 -0.32 6.84 -11.72
C GLY A 189 0.04 5.37 -11.46
N LYS A 190 -0.90 4.44 -11.63
CA LYS A 190 -0.67 2.99 -11.52
C LYS A 190 -0.98 2.29 -12.84
N TRP A 191 -0.20 1.26 -13.17
CA TRP A 191 -0.36 0.44 -14.37
C TRP A 191 -1.23 -0.78 -14.12
N PHE A 192 -2.18 -1.02 -15.01
CA PHE A 192 -3.09 -2.16 -14.97
C PHE A 192 -3.06 -2.88 -16.31
N ILE A 193 -3.15 -4.21 -16.30
CA ILE A 193 -3.35 -4.99 -17.51
C ILE A 193 -4.73 -4.64 -18.06
N SER A 194 -4.76 -4.22 -19.32
CA SER A 194 -5.95 -3.89 -20.10
C SER A 194 -6.19 -4.97 -21.16
N GLY A 195 -7.46 -5.23 -21.46
CA GLY A 195 -7.86 -6.37 -22.27
C GLY A 195 -8.21 -7.58 -21.41
N GLY A 196 -9.09 -8.43 -21.93
CA GLY A 196 -9.44 -9.70 -21.31
C GLY A 196 -8.23 -10.62 -21.24
N LEU A 197 -8.35 -11.68 -20.45
CA LEU A 197 -7.38 -12.77 -20.50
C LEU A 197 -7.87 -13.74 -21.57
N ASP A 198 -7.23 -13.73 -22.73
CA ASP A 198 -7.45 -14.75 -23.75
C ASP A 198 -6.77 -16.05 -23.25
N PHE A 199 -7.51 -16.84 -22.47
CA PHE A 199 -7.09 -18.13 -21.91
C PHE A 199 -7.91 -19.31 -22.45
#